data_AF-A0A2N2KN70-F1
#
_entry.id   AF-A0A2N2KN70-F1
#
_cell.length_a   1.000
_cell.length_b   1.000
_cell.length_c   1.000
_cell.angle_alpha   90.00
_cell.angle_beta   90.00
_cell.angle_gamma   90.00
#
_symmetry.space_group_name_H-M   'P 1'
#
loop_
_entity.id
_entity.type
_entity.pdbx_description
1 polymer ?
#
loop_
_entity_poly.entity_id
_entity_poly.type
_entity_poly.pdbx_seq_one_letter_code
_entity_poly.pdbx_strand_id
1 'polypeptide(L)'
;MPLSWNEIKTRALAFSKEWQDETSEDAEAKTFRDGFFNIHGVPRRRVATFEEPVKKLSEKYGYIDLYRKSVLIVEHKSRGKSLDSAYSQALDYFPGLSNRDLPKYVIVSDFARIRLCDLEEKEEHEFDLKDLHKNVRLFGFIAGYQTHKIQEQDPVNIKAAAQAVLDARAQFPESTLVDLYDPLTMPPVLLKAHQQLNKAVDAAYGKTNFTTEAQRVAFLFELYQKYTSLFALEKPKRRAKS
;
A
#
# COMPACT_ATOMS: atom_id res chain seq x y z
N MET A 1 -13.84 -9.10 -2.85
CA MET A 1 -12.58 -9.39 -2.15
C MET A 1 -11.51 -8.44 -2.66
N PRO A 2 -10.57 -7.97 -1.82
CA PRO A 2 -9.42 -7.21 -2.30
C PRO A 2 -8.56 -8.07 -3.26
N LEU A 3 -7.96 -7.44 -4.27
CA LEU A 3 -7.13 -8.15 -5.26
C LEU A 3 -5.83 -8.64 -4.61
N SER A 4 -5.37 -9.84 -5.00
CA SER A 4 -4.07 -10.35 -4.55
C SER A 4 -2.92 -9.51 -5.10
N TRP A 5 -1.77 -9.49 -4.40
CA TRP A 5 -0.58 -8.79 -4.90
C TRP A 5 -0.06 -9.32 -6.23
N ASN A 6 -0.20 -10.62 -6.49
CA ASN A 6 0.16 -11.20 -7.79
C ASN A 6 -0.75 -10.68 -8.89
N GLU A 7 -2.05 -10.56 -8.63
CA GLU A 7 -2.99 -10.00 -9.59
C GLU A 7 -2.73 -8.50 -9.84
N ILE A 8 -2.47 -7.72 -8.78
CA ILE A 8 -2.07 -6.31 -8.88
C ILE A 8 -0.80 -6.16 -9.71
N LYS A 9 0.22 -7.00 -9.50
CA LYS A 9 1.46 -6.99 -10.27
C LYS A 9 1.24 -7.32 -11.74
N THR A 10 0.40 -8.31 -12.04
CA THR A 10 0.04 -8.67 -13.42
C THR A 10 -0.69 -7.53 -14.12
N ARG A 11 -1.65 -6.89 -13.45
CA ARG A 11 -2.37 -5.72 -13.99
C ARG A 11 -1.44 -4.54 -14.22
N ALA A 12 -0.54 -4.26 -13.29
CA ALA A 12 0.46 -3.21 -13.44
C ALA A 12 1.38 -3.45 -14.65
N LEU A 13 1.79 -4.70 -14.88
CA LEU A 13 2.60 -5.05 -16.05
C LEU A 13 1.82 -4.87 -17.36
N ALA A 14 0.54 -5.23 -17.40
CA ALA A 14 -0.31 -5.01 -18.56
C ALA A 14 -0.49 -3.51 -18.85
N PHE A 15 -0.78 -2.73 -17.80
CA PHE A 15 -0.88 -1.27 -17.88
C PHE A 15 0.41 -0.63 -18.40
N SER A 16 1.57 -0.98 -17.83
CA SER A 16 2.87 -0.47 -18.30
C SER A 16 3.12 -0.71 -19.79
N LYS A 17 2.66 -1.85 -20.33
CA LYS A 17 2.82 -2.19 -21.76
C LYS A 17 1.85 -1.42 -22.65
N GLU A 18 0.60 -1.31 -22.22
CA GLU A 18 -0.45 -0.58 -22.95
C GLU A 18 -0.06 0.88 -23.17
N TRP A 19 0.54 1.51 -22.16
CA TRP A 19 0.83 2.94 -22.12
C TRP A 19 2.29 3.30 -22.45
N GLN A 20 3.11 2.33 -22.89
CA GLN A 20 4.56 2.51 -23.06
C GLN A 20 4.91 3.61 -24.06
N ASP A 21 4.16 3.69 -25.16
CA ASP A 21 4.41 4.59 -26.29
C ASP A 21 3.45 5.78 -26.34
N GLU A 22 2.59 5.95 -25.33
CA GLU A 22 1.60 7.02 -25.29
C GLU A 22 2.27 8.40 -25.09
N THR A 23 1.81 9.40 -25.84
CA THR A 23 2.35 10.77 -25.82
C THR A 23 1.35 11.83 -25.33
N SER A 24 0.05 11.46 -25.26
CA SER A 24 -1.15 12.12 -24.73
C SER A 24 -1.34 13.64 -24.88
N GLU A 25 -2.41 13.97 -25.61
CA GLU A 25 -3.35 15.09 -25.41
C GLU A 25 -4.56 14.66 -24.52
N ASP A 26 -5.40 15.62 -24.10
CA ASP A 26 -6.44 15.55 -23.03
C ASP A 26 -7.35 14.30 -22.98
N ALA A 27 -7.70 13.70 -24.14
CA ALA A 27 -8.64 12.58 -24.19
C ALA A 27 -8.09 11.29 -23.54
N GLU A 28 -6.78 11.07 -23.60
CA GLU A 28 -6.12 9.85 -23.10
C GLU A 28 -5.79 9.91 -21.60
N ALA A 29 -5.71 11.12 -21.04
CA ALA A 29 -5.37 11.33 -19.63
C ALA A 29 -6.42 10.70 -18.69
N LYS A 30 -7.68 10.70 -19.09
CA LYS A 30 -8.78 10.09 -18.32
C LYS A 30 -8.71 8.57 -18.33
N THR A 31 -8.45 7.98 -19.50
CA THR A 31 -8.33 6.52 -19.66
C THR A 31 -7.09 5.99 -18.92
N PHE A 32 -5.98 6.72 -18.99
CA PHE A 32 -4.76 6.39 -18.22
C PHE A 32 -5.04 6.34 -16.72
N ARG A 33 -5.67 7.39 -16.19
CA ARG A 33 -6.04 7.44 -14.76
C ARG A 33 -6.97 6.29 -14.40
N ASP A 34 -8.03 6.07 -15.17
CA ASP A 34 -8.99 5.00 -14.91
C ASP A 34 -8.30 3.61 -14.91
N GLY A 35 -7.39 3.38 -15.84
CA GLY A 35 -6.56 2.18 -15.89
C GLY A 35 -5.66 2.05 -14.66
N PHE A 36 -5.00 3.13 -14.24
CA PHE A 36 -4.08 3.14 -13.10
C PHE A 36 -4.79 2.74 -11.80
N PHE A 37 -5.96 3.29 -11.50
CA PHE A 37 -6.72 2.90 -10.31
C PHE A 37 -7.30 1.48 -10.41
N ASN A 38 -7.63 1.03 -11.63
CA ASN A 38 -8.13 -0.31 -11.86
C ASN A 38 -7.07 -1.41 -11.64
N ILE A 39 -5.76 -1.08 -11.69
CA ILE A 39 -4.67 -1.97 -11.25
C ILE A 39 -4.94 -2.47 -9.82
N HIS A 40 -5.42 -1.56 -8.96
CA HIS A 40 -5.71 -1.80 -7.55
C HIS A 40 -7.13 -2.30 -7.29
N GLY A 41 -7.92 -2.53 -8.35
CA GLY A 41 -9.29 -3.01 -8.24
C GLY A 41 -10.26 -1.97 -7.68
N VAL A 42 -9.89 -0.69 -7.71
CA VAL A 42 -10.71 0.39 -7.17
C VAL A 42 -11.39 1.11 -8.34
N PRO A 43 -12.71 0.90 -8.55
CA PRO A 43 -13.40 1.48 -9.68
C PRO A 43 -13.56 2.99 -9.52
N ARG A 44 -13.37 3.73 -10.61
CA ARG A 44 -13.40 5.21 -10.70
C ARG A 44 -14.43 5.89 -9.80
N ARG A 45 -15.68 5.40 -9.81
CA ARG A 45 -16.82 5.98 -9.08
C ARG A 45 -16.69 5.92 -7.55
N ARG A 46 -15.76 5.12 -7.02
CA ARG A 46 -15.54 4.93 -5.58
C ARG A 46 -14.35 5.72 -5.02
N VAL A 47 -13.49 6.29 -5.87
CA VAL A 47 -12.14 6.68 -5.45
C VAL A 47 -11.96 8.18 -5.27
N ALA A 48 -12.62 9.02 -6.07
CA ALA A 48 -12.29 10.43 -6.10
C ALA A 48 -13.39 11.30 -6.72
N THR A 49 -13.37 12.58 -6.35
CA THR A 49 -13.98 13.64 -7.16
C THR A 49 -12.97 13.99 -8.25
N PHE A 50 -13.41 13.93 -9.50
CA PHE A 50 -12.59 14.30 -10.66
C PHE A 50 -12.94 15.73 -11.06
N GLU A 51 -11.94 16.49 -11.54
CA GLU A 51 -12.13 17.85 -12.03
C GLU A 51 -12.78 18.75 -10.96
N GLU A 52 -12.32 18.66 -9.72
CA GLU A 52 -12.85 19.50 -8.63
C GLU A 52 -12.30 20.92 -8.79
N PRO A 53 -13.18 21.94 -8.89
CA PRO A 53 -12.74 23.32 -8.93
C PRO A 53 -12.23 23.71 -7.54
N VAL A 54 -10.93 23.97 -7.42
CA VAL A 54 -10.31 24.41 -6.16
C VAL A 54 -9.75 25.81 -6.32
N LYS A 55 -9.96 26.64 -5.29
CA LYS A 55 -9.41 27.98 -5.23
C LYS A 55 -7.91 27.89 -4.99
N LYS A 56 -7.11 28.35 -5.95
CA LYS A 56 -5.65 28.41 -5.82
C LYS A 56 -5.23 29.56 -4.91
N LEU A 57 -3.97 29.53 -4.47
CA LEU A 57 -3.33 30.64 -3.75
C LEU A 57 -3.43 31.97 -4.53
N SER A 58 -3.46 31.91 -5.87
CA SER A 58 -3.53 33.06 -6.78
C SER A 58 -4.95 33.63 -6.98
N GLU A 59 -5.92 33.29 -6.12
CA GLU A 59 -7.35 33.64 -6.20
C GLU A 59 -8.09 33.16 -7.47
N LYS A 60 -7.39 32.53 -8.41
CA LYS A 60 -7.97 31.88 -9.60
C LYS A 60 -8.43 30.46 -9.27
N TYR A 61 -9.49 30.02 -9.93
CA TYR A 61 -9.91 28.62 -9.88
C TYR A 61 -9.01 27.77 -10.79
N GLY A 62 -8.66 26.58 -10.35
CA GLY A 62 -8.11 25.54 -11.21
C GLY A 62 -8.77 24.20 -10.93
N TYR A 63 -8.56 23.26 -11.84
CA TYR A 63 -9.14 21.93 -11.76
C TYR A 63 -8.06 20.93 -11.35
N ILE A 64 -8.34 20.16 -10.31
CA ILE A 64 -7.51 19.02 -9.94
C ILE A 64 -7.90 17.84 -10.84
N ASP A 65 -6.93 17.22 -11.51
CA ASP A 65 -7.19 16.07 -12.38
C ASP A 65 -7.88 14.93 -11.62
N LEU A 66 -7.42 14.66 -10.40
CA LEU A 66 -8.04 13.71 -9.49
C LEU A 66 -7.74 14.06 -8.03
N TYR A 67 -8.81 14.13 -7.23
CA TYR A 67 -8.70 14.36 -5.79
C TYR A 67 -9.46 13.30 -4.99
N ARG A 68 -8.72 12.56 -4.15
CA ARG A 68 -9.30 11.74 -3.08
C ARG A 68 -9.06 12.44 -1.76
N LYS A 69 -10.15 13.01 -1.23
CA LYS A 69 -10.21 13.71 0.05
C LYS A 69 -9.41 13.00 1.15
N SER A 70 -8.49 13.73 1.78
CA SER A 70 -7.61 13.27 2.87
C SER A 70 -6.65 12.13 2.53
N VAL A 71 -6.52 11.74 1.26
CA VAL A 71 -5.68 10.62 0.84
C VAL A 71 -4.67 11.05 -0.21
N LEU A 72 -5.11 11.48 -1.39
CA LEU A 72 -4.17 11.74 -2.48
C LEU A 72 -4.67 12.81 -3.47
N ILE A 73 -3.72 13.49 -4.09
CA ILE A 73 -3.91 14.28 -5.32
C ILE A 73 -3.10 13.62 -6.44
N VAL A 74 -3.66 13.57 -7.65
CA VAL A 74 -2.93 13.20 -8.86
C VAL A 74 -2.95 14.36 -9.83
N GLU A 75 -1.80 14.67 -10.43
CA GLU A 75 -1.65 15.67 -11.48
C GLU A 75 -0.85 15.08 -12.66
N HIS A 76 -1.32 15.30 -13.89
CA HIS A 76 -0.61 14.84 -15.09
C HIS A 76 -0.06 16.01 -15.92
N LYS A 77 0.97 15.71 -16.71
CA LYS A 77 1.45 16.57 -17.79
C LYS A 77 1.62 15.75 -19.07
N SER A 78 1.64 16.42 -20.22
CA SER A 78 2.03 15.78 -21.49
C SER A 78 3.42 15.16 -21.41
N ARG A 79 3.70 14.18 -22.27
CA ARG A 79 4.94 13.41 -22.22
C ARG A 79 6.21 14.27 -22.29
N GLY A 80 7.16 13.97 -21.41
CA GLY A 80 8.46 14.66 -21.34
C GLY A 80 8.44 16.02 -20.66
N LYS A 81 7.29 16.48 -20.12
CA LYS A 81 7.21 17.71 -19.32
C LYS A 81 7.76 17.50 -17.91
N SER A 82 8.03 18.60 -17.22
CA SER A 82 8.59 18.58 -15.86
C SER A 82 7.58 18.07 -14.83
N LEU A 83 7.98 17.03 -14.09
CA LEU A 83 7.23 16.54 -12.93
C LEU A 83 7.28 17.51 -11.75
N ASP A 84 8.33 18.32 -11.61
CA ASP A 84 8.43 19.34 -10.56
C ASP A 84 7.37 20.43 -10.74
N SER A 85 7.08 20.81 -12.00
CA SER A 85 5.99 21.73 -12.32
C SER A 85 4.62 21.12 -11.98
N ALA A 86 4.41 19.83 -12.26
CA ALA A 86 3.19 19.12 -11.87
C ALA A 86 3.04 19.06 -10.35
N TYR A 87 4.14 18.79 -9.64
CA TYR A 87 4.16 18.71 -8.19
C TYR A 87 3.84 20.06 -7.55
N SER A 88 4.47 21.14 -8.04
CA SER A 88 4.20 22.50 -7.59
C SER A 88 2.73 22.88 -7.81
N GLN A 89 2.18 22.53 -8.97
CA GLN A 89 0.76 22.74 -9.27
C GLN A 89 -0.17 21.94 -8.34
N ALA A 90 0.21 20.72 -7.94
CA ALA A 90 -0.55 19.94 -6.96
C ALA A 90 -0.55 20.59 -5.56
N LEU A 91 0.58 21.19 -5.14
CA LEU A 91 0.70 21.90 -3.86
C LEU A 91 -0.10 23.21 -3.84
N ASP A 92 -0.24 23.90 -4.98
CA ASP A 92 -1.00 25.15 -5.10
C ASP A 92 -2.49 25.02 -4.72
N TYR A 93 -3.01 23.80 -4.64
CA TYR A 93 -4.38 23.50 -4.21
C TYR A 93 -4.55 23.46 -2.69
N PHE A 94 -3.47 23.25 -1.93
CA PHE A 94 -3.54 23.00 -0.48
C PHE A 94 -4.13 24.17 0.32
N PRO A 95 -3.85 25.44 -0.01
CA PRO A 95 -4.47 26.58 0.67
C PRO A 95 -6.00 26.61 0.54
N GLY A 96 -6.56 25.98 -0.50
CA GLY A 96 -7.99 25.85 -0.72
C GLY A 96 -8.64 24.67 0.01
N LEU A 97 -7.85 23.80 0.65
CA LEU A 97 -8.32 22.62 1.36
C LEU A 97 -8.33 22.87 2.88
N SER A 98 -9.31 22.28 3.58
CA SER A 98 -9.29 22.30 5.04
C SER A 98 -8.19 21.36 5.58
N ASN A 99 -7.67 21.62 6.78
CA ASN A 99 -6.63 20.77 7.39
C ASN A 99 -7.01 19.29 7.47
N ARG A 100 -8.31 18.97 7.59
CA ARG A 100 -8.81 17.58 7.62
C ARG A 100 -8.82 16.92 6.24
N ASP A 101 -8.73 17.72 5.20
CA ASP A 101 -8.90 17.33 3.81
C ASP A 101 -7.55 17.31 3.06
N LEU A 102 -6.48 17.76 3.70
CA LEU A 102 -5.12 17.71 3.16
C LEU A 102 -4.77 16.26 2.77
N PRO A 103 -4.30 16.03 1.53
CA PRO A 103 -3.88 14.72 1.09
C PRO A 103 -2.60 14.28 1.81
N LYS A 104 -2.41 12.96 1.92
CA LYS A 104 -1.16 12.34 2.43
C LYS A 104 -0.17 12.10 1.31
N TYR A 105 -0.67 11.81 0.10
CA TYR A 105 0.13 11.46 -1.07
C TYR A 105 -0.08 12.44 -2.21
N VAL A 106 0.98 12.73 -2.96
CA VAL A 106 0.90 13.39 -4.26
C VAL A 106 1.48 12.45 -5.31
N ILE A 107 0.72 12.18 -6.37
CA ILE A 107 1.19 11.43 -7.53
C ILE A 107 1.28 12.40 -8.69
N VAL A 108 2.43 12.44 -9.36
CA VAL A 108 2.58 13.18 -10.61
C VAL A 108 3.12 12.29 -11.70
N SER A 109 2.65 12.50 -12.94
CA SER A 109 3.11 11.71 -14.08
C SER A 109 3.13 12.52 -15.37
N ASP A 110 4.08 12.18 -16.24
CA ASP A 110 4.16 12.65 -17.62
C ASP A 110 3.90 11.50 -18.62
N PHE A 111 3.13 10.48 -18.24
CA PHE A 111 2.89 9.23 -19.01
C PHE A 111 4.13 8.36 -19.28
N ALA A 112 5.35 8.88 -19.17
CA ALA A 112 6.58 8.11 -19.28
C ALA A 112 7.13 7.74 -17.90
N ARG A 113 6.97 8.63 -16.92
CA ARG A 113 7.47 8.52 -15.55
C ARG A 113 6.33 8.75 -14.57
N ILE A 114 6.47 8.14 -13.40
CA ILE A 114 5.59 8.36 -12.26
C ILE A 114 6.46 8.78 -11.10
N ARG A 115 6.04 9.83 -10.38
CA ARG A 115 6.57 10.20 -9.08
C ARG A 115 5.47 10.12 -8.02
N LEU A 116 5.77 9.43 -6.93
CA LEU A 116 4.97 9.41 -5.71
C LEU A 116 5.72 10.19 -4.62
N CYS A 117 5.04 11.16 -4.01
CA CYS A 117 5.53 11.89 -2.85
C CYS A 117 4.63 11.55 -1.65
N ASP A 118 5.22 10.99 -0.59
CA ASP A 118 4.59 10.83 0.73
C ASP A 118 4.88 12.08 1.57
N LEU A 119 3.84 12.84 1.88
CA LEU A 119 3.95 14.11 2.59
C LEU A 119 4.11 13.92 4.11
N GLU A 120 3.71 12.77 4.64
CA GLU A 120 3.85 12.45 6.07
C GLU A 120 5.28 12.00 6.34
N GLU A 121 5.79 11.05 5.55
CA GLU A 121 7.13 10.48 5.71
C GLU A 121 8.23 11.29 5.01
N LYS A 122 7.85 12.27 4.17
CA LYS A 122 8.76 13.08 3.34
C LYS A 122 9.63 12.23 2.41
N GLU A 123 9.06 11.14 1.89
CA GLU A 123 9.72 10.25 0.94
C GLU A 123 9.23 10.51 -0.49
N GLU A 124 10.13 10.43 -1.46
CA GLU A 124 9.81 10.57 -2.87
C GLU A 124 10.36 9.38 -3.67
N HIS A 125 9.55 8.87 -4.58
CA HIS A 125 9.90 7.77 -5.47
C HIS A 125 9.55 8.13 -6.90
N GLU A 126 10.55 8.29 -7.76
CA GLU A 126 10.40 8.50 -9.19
C GLU A 126 10.95 7.30 -9.97
N PHE A 127 10.19 6.81 -10.95
CA PHE A 127 10.58 5.70 -11.80
C PHE A 127 9.86 5.73 -13.16
N ASP A 128 10.42 5.02 -14.14
CA ASP A 128 9.81 4.85 -15.47
C ASP A 128 8.52 4.03 -15.38
N LEU A 129 7.50 4.38 -16.17
CA LEU A 129 6.23 3.67 -16.20
C LEU A 129 6.40 2.17 -16.51
N LYS A 130 7.40 1.79 -17.32
CA LYS A 130 7.73 0.39 -17.61
C LYS A 130 8.05 -0.41 -16.34
N ASP A 131 8.55 0.25 -15.29
CA ASP A 131 8.94 -0.32 -14.02
C ASP A 131 7.83 -0.23 -12.95
N LEU A 132 6.63 0.23 -13.30
CA LEU A 132 5.49 0.30 -12.36
C LEU A 132 5.20 -1.04 -11.68
N HIS A 133 5.26 -2.15 -12.43
CA HIS A 133 5.07 -3.50 -11.88
C HIS A 133 6.08 -3.88 -10.77
N LYS A 134 7.27 -3.27 -10.74
CA LYS A 134 8.27 -3.45 -9.67
C LYS A 134 7.94 -2.60 -8.45
N ASN A 135 7.33 -1.44 -8.68
CA ASN A 135 7.03 -0.41 -7.68
C ASN A 135 5.57 -0.39 -7.23
N VAL A 136 4.71 -1.30 -7.72
CA VAL A 136 3.26 -1.27 -7.50
C VAL A 136 2.85 -1.33 -6.01
N ARG A 137 3.74 -1.82 -5.15
CA ARG A 137 3.53 -1.85 -3.69
C ARG A 137 3.50 -0.45 -3.06
N LEU A 138 4.21 0.53 -3.64
CA LEU A 138 4.17 1.92 -3.20
C LEU A 138 2.76 2.50 -3.24
N PHE A 139 1.92 2.00 -4.16
CA PHE A 139 0.54 2.43 -4.36
C PHE A 139 -0.47 1.56 -3.61
N GLY A 140 -0.02 0.74 -2.64
CA GLY A 140 -0.90 -0.11 -1.84
C GLY A 140 -2.05 0.65 -1.17
N PHE A 141 -1.79 1.90 -0.77
CA PHE A 141 -2.78 2.80 -0.15
C PHE A 141 -4.00 3.06 -1.03
N ILE A 142 -3.86 2.93 -2.36
CA ILE A 142 -4.99 3.06 -3.29
C ILE A 142 -6.01 1.94 -3.04
N ALA A 143 -5.54 0.69 -2.90
CA ALA A 143 -6.38 -0.46 -2.57
C ALA A 143 -6.82 -0.50 -1.09
N GLY A 144 -6.44 0.50 -0.29
CA GLY A 144 -6.65 0.50 1.16
C GLY A 144 -5.64 -0.33 1.95
N TYR A 145 -4.58 -0.85 1.31
CA TYR A 145 -3.45 -1.39 2.06
C TYR A 145 -2.72 -0.25 2.73
N GLN A 146 -2.54 -0.30 4.04
CA GLN A 146 -1.58 0.62 4.64
C GLN A 146 -0.19 0.27 4.11
N THR A 147 0.43 1.23 3.45
CA THR A 147 1.87 1.24 3.18
C THR A 147 2.60 1.48 4.49
N HIS A 148 2.41 0.59 5.47
CA HIS A 148 3.47 0.42 6.43
C HIS A 148 4.63 -0.11 5.60
N LYS A 149 5.74 0.63 5.59
CA LYS A 149 7.04 -0.02 5.51
C LYS A 149 7.02 -1.06 6.63
N ILE A 150 6.57 -2.27 6.29
CA ILE A 150 7.18 -3.45 6.88
C ILE A 150 8.63 -3.21 6.45
N GLN A 151 9.44 -2.66 7.36
CA GLN A 151 10.87 -2.70 7.18
C GLN A 151 11.13 -4.11 6.69
N GLU A 152 11.83 -4.26 5.57
CA GLU A 152 12.38 -5.57 5.21
C GLU A 152 13.36 -5.92 6.33
N GLN A 153 12.83 -6.36 7.47
CA GLN A 153 13.56 -7.07 8.48
C GLN A 153 13.71 -8.45 7.87
N ASP A 154 14.88 -8.55 7.24
CA ASP A 154 15.44 -9.65 6.48
C ASP A 154 14.51 -10.87 6.35
N PRO A 155 13.82 -11.09 5.20
CA PRO A 155 13.13 -12.37 4.95
C PRO A 155 14.08 -13.57 5.11
N VAL A 156 15.39 -13.32 5.07
CA VAL A 156 16.46 -14.26 5.42
C VAL A 156 16.32 -14.79 6.86
N ASN A 157 15.96 -13.97 7.85
CA ASN A 157 15.91 -14.38 9.25
C ASN A 157 14.75 -15.34 9.56
N ILE A 158 13.55 -15.09 9.03
CA ILE A 158 12.41 -16.01 9.20
C ILE A 158 12.68 -17.32 8.47
N LYS A 159 13.23 -17.25 7.24
CA LYS A 159 13.54 -18.45 6.46
C LYS A 159 14.60 -19.32 7.13
N ALA A 160 15.66 -18.70 7.65
CA ALA A 160 16.70 -19.41 8.41
C ALA A 160 16.14 -20.03 9.70
N ALA A 161 15.32 -19.29 10.45
CA ALA A 161 14.69 -19.82 11.67
C ALA A 161 13.70 -20.95 11.37
N ALA A 162 12.95 -20.88 10.27
CA ALA A 162 12.07 -21.95 9.82
C ALA A 162 12.85 -23.20 9.42
N GLN A 163 13.99 -23.03 8.73
CA GLN A 163 14.88 -24.14 8.41
C GLN A 163 15.43 -24.80 9.68
N ALA A 164 15.81 -24.02 10.69
CA ALA A 164 16.26 -24.56 11.97
C ALA A 164 15.19 -25.43 12.68
N VAL A 165 13.89 -25.13 12.51
CA VAL A 165 12.80 -26.00 13.00
C VAL A 165 12.77 -27.33 12.25
N LEU A 166 13.00 -27.32 10.93
CA LEU A 166 13.08 -28.54 10.12
C LEU A 166 14.30 -29.38 10.51
N ASP A 167 15.45 -28.74 10.68
CA ASP A 167 16.70 -29.40 11.07
C ASP A 167 16.60 -29.99 12.49
N ALA A 168 15.91 -29.30 13.41
CA ALA A 168 15.62 -29.81 14.75
C ALA A 168 14.70 -31.04 14.72
N ARG A 169 13.68 -31.07 13.85
CA ARG A 169 12.83 -32.26 13.66
C ARG A 169 13.63 -33.43 13.08
N ALA A 170 14.52 -33.16 12.13
CA ALA A 170 15.31 -34.20 11.45
C ALA A 170 16.26 -34.97 12.39
N GLN A 171 16.57 -34.44 13.56
CA GLN A 171 17.35 -35.13 14.60
C GLN A 171 16.59 -36.28 15.27
N PHE A 172 15.26 -36.38 15.08
CA PHE A 172 14.39 -37.37 15.71
C PHE A 172 13.61 -38.17 14.66
N PRO A 173 14.29 -38.99 13.83
CA PRO A 173 13.65 -39.68 12.69
C PRO A 173 12.59 -40.71 13.09
N GLU A 174 12.70 -41.28 14.29
CA GLU A 174 11.76 -42.29 14.82
C GLU A 174 10.56 -41.67 15.56
N SER A 175 10.55 -40.35 15.78
CA SER A 175 9.46 -39.66 16.48
C SER A 175 8.43 -39.13 15.48
N THR A 176 7.14 -39.30 15.80
CA THR A 176 6.08 -38.68 15.00
C THR A 176 5.99 -37.18 15.28
N LEU A 177 5.31 -36.43 14.42
CA LEU A 177 5.01 -35.02 14.70
C LEU A 177 4.14 -34.85 15.96
N VAL A 178 3.34 -35.85 16.34
CA VAL A 178 2.56 -35.78 17.58
C VAL A 178 3.52 -35.84 18.78
N ASP A 179 4.46 -36.78 18.79
CA ASP A 179 5.44 -36.95 19.86
C ASP A 179 6.34 -35.72 20.03
N LEU A 180 6.74 -35.11 18.90
CA LEU A 180 7.59 -33.93 18.88
C LEU A 180 6.90 -32.64 19.35
N TYR A 181 5.57 -32.59 19.32
CA TYR A 181 4.78 -31.39 19.65
C TYR A 181 3.92 -31.54 20.91
N ASP A 182 4.02 -32.67 21.60
CA ASP A 182 3.47 -32.79 22.95
C ASP A 182 4.17 -31.77 23.88
N PRO A 183 3.42 -30.87 24.56
CA PRO A 183 4.00 -29.83 25.41
C PRO A 183 4.89 -30.33 26.56
N LEU A 184 4.69 -31.57 27.02
CA LEU A 184 5.45 -32.17 28.11
C LEU A 184 6.71 -32.88 27.61
N THR A 185 6.73 -33.33 26.35
CA THR A 185 7.85 -34.11 25.79
C THR A 185 8.57 -33.45 24.63
N MET A 186 8.18 -32.22 24.23
CA MET A 186 8.83 -31.48 23.16
C MET A 186 10.34 -31.36 23.42
N PRO A 187 11.21 -31.83 22.49
CA PRO A 187 12.65 -31.73 22.67
C PRO A 187 13.12 -30.28 22.83
N PRO A 188 14.04 -29.98 23.77
CA PRO A 188 14.51 -28.61 24.01
C PRO A 188 15.09 -27.92 22.77
N VAL A 189 15.73 -28.68 21.87
CA VAL A 189 16.27 -28.16 20.60
C VAL A 189 15.14 -27.65 19.69
N LEU A 190 14.02 -28.36 19.63
CA LEU A 190 12.85 -27.98 18.84
C LEU A 190 12.14 -26.78 19.45
N LEU A 191 11.99 -26.75 20.79
CA LEU A 191 11.44 -25.62 21.52
C LEU A 191 12.24 -24.33 21.26
N LYS A 192 13.57 -24.41 21.32
CA LYS A 192 14.46 -23.28 21.06
C LYS A 192 14.35 -22.77 19.61
N ALA A 193 14.25 -23.68 18.65
CA ALA A 193 14.05 -23.31 17.25
C ALA A 193 12.72 -22.56 17.04
N HIS A 194 11.63 -23.00 17.69
CA HIS A 194 10.35 -22.27 17.68
C HIS A 194 10.43 -20.90 18.34
N GLN A 195 11.12 -20.77 19.47
CA GLN A 195 11.32 -19.47 20.12
C GLN A 195 12.04 -18.47 19.20
N GLN A 196 13.05 -18.95 18.46
CA GLN A 196 13.76 -18.12 17.48
C GLN A 196 12.86 -17.73 16.30
N LEU A 197 12.07 -18.67 15.78
CA LEU A 197 11.10 -18.39 14.72
C LEU A 197 10.04 -17.38 15.19
N ASN A 198 9.48 -17.56 16.39
CA ASN A 198 8.52 -16.63 16.98
C ASN A 198 9.11 -15.22 17.13
N LYS A 199 10.36 -15.10 17.57
CA LYS A 199 11.04 -13.80 17.67
C LYS A 199 11.19 -13.13 16.30
N ALA A 200 11.54 -13.90 15.28
CA ALA A 200 11.66 -13.38 13.92
C ALA A 200 10.30 -12.94 13.35
N VAL A 201 9.23 -13.69 13.64
CA VAL A 201 7.86 -13.35 13.24
C VAL A 201 7.36 -12.10 13.99
N ASP A 202 7.52 -12.05 15.31
CA ASP A 202 7.17 -10.89 16.14
C ASP A 202 7.86 -9.62 15.63
N ALA A 203 9.15 -9.72 15.27
CA ALA A 203 9.92 -8.64 14.68
C ALA A 203 9.34 -8.18 13.32
N ALA A 204 8.92 -9.10 12.46
CA ALA A 204 8.27 -8.77 11.19
C ALA A 204 6.90 -8.08 11.35
N TYR A 205 6.21 -8.30 12.47
CA TYR A 205 5.02 -7.55 12.85
C TYR A 205 5.34 -6.16 13.45
N GLY A 206 6.63 -5.79 13.55
CA GLY A 206 7.08 -4.49 14.06
C GLY A 206 6.97 -4.35 15.57
N LYS A 207 6.74 -5.44 16.32
CA LYS A 207 6.55 -5.41 17.77
C LYS A 207 7.33 -6.55 18.42
N THR A 208 8.43 -6.21 19.09
CA THR A 208 9.42 -7.18 19.59
C THR A 208 9.26 -7.56 21.07
N ASN A 209 8.33 -6.93 21.80
CA ASN A 209 8.22 -7.04 23.26
C ASN A 209 6.84 -7.53 23.73
N PHE A 210 6.36 -8.64 23.19
CA PHE A 210 5.20 -9.32 23.78
C PHE A 210 5.62 -10.09 25.03
N THR A 211 5.11 -9.68 26.19
CA THR A 211 5.40 -10.37 27.47
C THR A 211 4.43 -11.50 27.77
N THR A 212 3.24 -11.50 27.14
CA THR A 212 2.23 -12.54 27.31
C THR A 212 1.56 -12.90 25.99
N GLU A 213 0.98 -14.09 25.92
CA GLU A 213 0.18 -14.52 24.77
C GLU A 213 -1.06 -13.63 24.56
N ALA A 214 -1.70 -13.19 25.65
CA ALA A 214 -2.82 -12.25 25.58
C ALA A 214 -2.47 -10.94 24.86
N GLN A 215 -1.26 -10.40 25.05
CA GLN A 215 -0.80 -9.21 24.33
C GLN A 215 -0.61 -9.47 22.83
N ARG A 216 -0.13 -10.66 22.44
CA ARG A 216 -0.04 -11.05 21.02
C ARG A 216 -1.43 -11.12 20.40
N VAL A 217 -2.38 -11.78 21.08
CA VAL A 217 -3.76 -11.91 20.61
C VAL A 217 -4.41 -10.53 20.47
N ALA A 218 -4.30 -9.66 21.48
CA ALA A 218 -4.86 -8.30 21.42
C ALA A 218 -4.30 -7.51 20.23
N PHE A 219 -2.98 -7.55 20.01
CA PHE A 219 -2.36 -6.91 18.86
C PHE A 219 -2.83 -7.48 17.52
N LEU A 220 -2.99 -8.80 17.41
CA LEU A 220 -3.53 -9.43 16.20
C LEU A 220 -4.98 -9.03 15.96
N PHE A 221 -5.80 -8.89 17.01
CA PHE A 221 -7.17 -8.37 16.91
C PHE A 221 -7.20 -6.91 16.46
N GLU A 222 -6.31 -6.05 16.99
CA GLU A 222 -6.18 -4.66 16.52
C GLU A 222 -5.81 -4.61 15.04
N LEU A 223 -4.83 -5.41 14.61
CA LEU A 223 -4.46 -5.53 13.20
C LEU A 223 -5.62 -6.05 12.35
N TYR A 224 -6.30 -7.08 12.81
CA TYR A 224 -7.45 -7.65 12.12
C TYR A 224 -8.59 -6.64 11.99
N GLN A 225 -8.93 -5.93 13.06
CA GLN A 225 -9.93 -4.86 13.05
C GLN A 225 -9.53 -3.72 12.12
N LYS A 226 -8.26 -3.32 12.13
CA LYS A 226 -7.73 -2.32 11.20
C LYS A 226 -7.94 -2.77 9.76
N TYR A 227 -7.52 -3.98 9.41
CA TYR A 227 -7.68 -4.51 8.06
C TYR A 227 -9.14 -4.71 7.67
N THR A 228 -10.03 -5.10 8.59
CA THR A 228 -11.46 -5.34 8.29
C THR A 228 -12.32 -4.10 8.31
N SER A 229 -12.05 -3.12 9.18
CA SER A 229 -12.74 -1.82 9.22
C SER A 229 -12.44 -0.98 7.97
N LEU A 230 -11.25 -1.11 7.39
CA LEU A 230 -10.90 -0.60 6.05
C LEU A 230 -11.80 -1.17 4.93
N PHE A 231 -12.45 -2.31 5.14
CA PHE A 231 -13.42 -2.92 4.23
C PHE A 231 -14.88 -2.79 4.68
N ALA A 232 -15.13 -2.22 5.87
CA ALA A 232 -16.49 -1.94 6.32
C ALA A 232 -17.05 -0.80 5.48
N LEU A 233 -17.92 -1.15 4.52
CA LEU A 233 -18.72 -0.21 3.75
C LEU A 233 -19.32 0.83 4.72
N GLU A 234 -18.98 2.10 4.56
CA GLU A 234 -19.68 3.17 5.27
C GLU A 234 -21.18 2.98 5.00
N LYS A 235 -21.95 2.78 6.07
CA LYS A 235 -23.41 2.70 5.95
C LYS A 235 -23.89 4.02 5.34
N PRO A 236 -24.76 4.00 4.33
CA PRO A 236 -25.22 5.22 3.68
C PRO A 236 -25.84 6.16 4.72
N LYS A 237 -25.34 7.39 4.78
CA LYS A 237 -25.93 8.45 5.61
C LYS A 237 -27.39 8.60 5.19
N ARG A 238 -28.32 8.34 6.13
CA ARG A 238 -29.74 8.64 5.94
C ARG A 238 -29.87 10.13 5.65
N ARG A 239 -30.35 10.48 4.44
CA ARG A 239 -30.76 11.86 4.14
C ARG A 239 -31.87 12.25 5.12
N ALA A 240 -31.63 13.32 5.88
CA ALA A 240 -32.70 13.99 6.60
C ALA A 240 -33.70 14.49 5.55
N LYS A 241 -34.98 14.10 5.71
CA LYS A 241 -36.07 14.65 4.89
C LYS A 241 -36.28 16.10 5.33
N SER A 242 -36.14 17.03 4.39
CA SER A 242 -36.74 18.37 4.50
C SER A 242 -38.23 18.28 4.19
#